data_AF-A0A5C9C3J3-F1
#
_entry.id   AF-A0A5C9C3J3-F1
#
_cell.length_a   1.000
_cell.length_b   1.000
_cell.length_c   1.000
_cell.angle_alpha   90.00
_cell.angle_beta   90.00
_cell.angle_gamma   90.00
#
_symmetry.space_group_name_H-M   'P 1'
#
loop_
_entity.id
_entity.type
_entity.pdbx_description
1 polymer ?
#
loop_
_entity_poly.entity_id
_entity_poly.type
_entity_poly.pdbx_seq_one_letter_code
_entity_poly.pdbx_strand_id
1 'polypeptide(L)'
;MIRHFIFGLFFGLTVGIAQAQDGKAIYDANCAACHQPDGAGAVGLAPPLAGTLGKRVGSPVGRKYVPGIVIAGLAGKMESKGVVYNGIMPNWQQFSDAELAGVINYVLTAFNAAELAAGHTPYEAAEFAALRAKKPTGKELRAWRSELE
;
A
#
# COMPACT_ATOMS: atom_id res chain seq x y z
N MET A 1 12.37 29.42 58.14
CA MET A 1 12.98 28.08 58.13
C MET A 1 12.59 27.42 56.80
N ILE A 2 13.55 26.75 56.14
CA ILE A 2 13.37 25.80 55.02
C ILE A 2 12.96 26.45 53.67
N ARG A 3 13.84 26.72 52.69
CA ARG A 3 14.81 25.91 51.92
C ARG A 3 14.21 25.51 50.54
N HIS A 4 14.93 25.95 49.48
CA HIS A 4 15.28 25.17 48.27
C HIS A 4 14.17 24.99 47.20
N PHE A 5 14.28 25.56 45.99
CA PHE A 5 15.20 25.30 44.85
C PHE A 5 14.49 24.49 43.75
N ILE A 6 14.92 24.70 42.50
CA ILE A 6 14.81 23.85 41.29
C ILE A 6 13.87 24.36 40.19
N PHE A 7 14.52 25.18 39.35
CA PHE A 7 14.44 25.18 37.89
C PHE A 7 14.19 23.78 37.31
N GLY A 8 13.14 23.59 36.53
CA GLY A 8 12.84 22.30 35.91
C GLY A 8 12.08 22.47 34.59
N LEU A 9 12.81 22.88 33.55
CA LEU A 9 12.36 22.91 32.17
C LEU A 9 12.09 21.47 31.70
N PHE A 10 10.86 20.98 31.87
CA PHE A 10 10.45 19.72 31.26
C PHE A 10 10.09 19.96 29.80
N PHE A 11 11.10 19.85 28.95
CA PHE A 11 10.95 19.67 27.51
C PHE A 11 10.30 18.29 27.31
N GLY A 12 8.97 18.26 27.25
CA GLY A 12 8.22 17.06 26.94
C GLY A 12 8.59 16.59 25.54
N LEU A 13 9.33 15.48 25.43
CA LEU A 13 9.42 14.72 24.20
C LEU A 13 8.01 14.24 23.83
N THR A 14 7.32 14.99 22.98
CA THR A 14 6.20 14.45 22.21
C THR A 14 6.79 13.50 21.18
N VAL A 15 6.99 12.24 21.58
CA VAL A 15 7.08 11.14 20.63
C VAL A 15 5.76 11.17 19.86
N GLY A 16 5.81 11.72 18.65
CA GLY A 16 4.68 11.72 17.74
C GLY A 16 4.30 10.27 17.48
N ILE A 17 3.26 9.79 18.15
CA ILE A 17 2.62 8.54 17.79
C ILE A 17 2.03 8.81 16.42
N ALA A 18 2.72 8.35 15.37
CA ALA A 18 2.13 8.28 14.05
C ALA A 18 0.84 7.48 14.25
N GLN A 19 -0.31 8.15 14.21
CA GLN A 19 -1.58 7.44 14.22
C GLN A 19 -1.53 6.54 13.00
N ALA A 20 -1.43 5.23 13.24
CA ALA A 20 -1.66 4.25 12.20
C ALA A 20 -3.11 4.49 11.73
N GLN A 21 -3.26 5.28 10.68
CA GLN A 21 -4.52 5.46 10.00
C GLN A 21 -5.00 4.07 9.59
N ASP A 22 -6.25 3.76 9.92
CA ASP A 22 -6.79 2.40 9.79
C ASP A 22 -6.84 2.01 8.31
N GLY A 23 -5.84 1.26 7.86
CA GLY A 23 -5.74 0.76 6.49
C GLY A 23 -6.95 -0.07 6.09
N LYS A 24 -7.62 -0.73 7.04
CA LYS A 24 -8.88 -1.45 6.78
C LYS A 24 -10.01 -0.49 6.46
N ALA A 25 -10.17 0.59 7.22
CA ALA A 25 -11.20 1.59 6.97
C ALA A 25 -11.03 2.24 5.58
N ILE A 26 -9.79 2.53 5.19
CA ILE A 26 -9.49 3.03 3.84
C ILE A 26 -9.86 1.98 2.78
N TYR A 27 -9.48 0.72 2.99
CA TYR A 27 -9.81 -0.36 2.06
C TYR A 27 -11.32 -0.51 1.87
N ASP A 28 -12.07 -0.60 2.98
CA ASP A 28 -13.52 -0.81 2.97
C ASP A 28 -14.24 0.32 2.24
N ALA A 29 -13.83 1.57 2.45
CA ALA A 29 -14.48 2.73 1.87
C ALA A 29 -14.10 2.99 0.39
N ASN A 30 -12.93 2.52 -0.06
CA ASN A 30 -12.36 2.98 -1.33
C ASN A 30 -11.96 1.86 -2.30
N CYS A 31 -11.52 0.72 -1.77
CA CYS A 31 -10.95 -0.37 -2.57
C CYS A 31 -11.95 -1.53 -2.72
N ALA A 32 -12.70 -1.83 -1.67
CA ALA A 32 -13.60 -2.99 -1.58
C ALA A 32 -14.75 -2.93 -2.59
N ALA A 33 -15.20 -1.74 -3.00
CA ALA A 33 -16.25 -1.60 -4.02
C ALA A 33 -15.89 -2.28 -5.35
N CYS A 34 -14.60 -2.30 -5.70
CA CYS A 34 -14.10 -2.93 -6.91
C CYS A 34 -13.45 -4.29 -6.59
N HIS A 35 -12.53 -4.30 -5.62
CA HIS A 35 -11.72 -5.48 -5.29
C HIS A 35 -12.42 -6.48 -4.34
N GLN A 36 -13.68 -6.22 -3.98
CA GLN A 36 -14.50 -6.96 -3.01
C GLN A 36 -14.00 -6.87 -1.57
N PRO A 37 -14.87 -7.02 -0.55
CA PRO A 37 -14.46 -6.94 0.86
C PRO A 37 -13.38 -7.95 1.28
N ASP A 38 -13.32 -9.09 0.60
CA ASP A 38 -12.36 -10.17 0.84
C ASP A 38 -11.14 -10.15 -0.11
N GLY A 39 -11.04 -9.13 -0.96
CA GLY A 39 -9.97 -9.04 -1.96
C GLY A 39 -10.08 -10.04 -3.11
N ALA A 40 -11.20 -10.75 -3.27
CA ALA A 40 -11.38 -11.72 -4.35
C ALA A 40 -11.45 -11.09 -5.74
N GLY A 41 -11.66 -9.78 -5.83
CA GLY A 41 -11.92 -9.08 -7.08
C GLY A 41 -13.28 -9.44 -7.68
N ALA A 42 -13.57 -8.86 -8.82
CA ALA A 42 -14.80 -9.11 -9.56
C ALA A 42 -14.44 -9.32 -11.04
N VAL A 43 -14.76 -10.50 -11.56
CA VAL A 43 -14.47 -10.87 -12.96
C VAL A 43 -15.05 -9.82 -13.91
N GLY A 44 -14.21 -9.33 -14.83
CA GLY A 44 -14.59 -8.28 -15.77
C GLY A 44 -14.53 -6.85 -15.23
N LEU A 45 -14.35 -6.66 -13.92
CA LEU A 45 -14.26 -5.34 -13.27
C LEU A 45 -12.89 -5.07 -12.66
N ALA A 46 -12.47 -5.87 -11.68
CA ALA A 46 -11.24 -5.64 -10.93
C ALA A 46 -10.52 -6.94 -10.59
N PRO A 47 -9.18 -6.98 -10.71
CA PRO A 47 -8.42 -8.19 -10.43
C PRO A 47 -8.43 -8.56 -8.94
N PRO A 48 -8.27 -9.84 -8.61
CA PRO A 48 -8.08 -10.30 -7.24
C PRO A 48 -6.80 -9.71 -6.63
N LEU A 49 -6.91 -9.23 -5.40
CA LEU A 49 -5.78 -8.88 -4.53
C LEU A 49 -5.39 -10.06 -3.62
N ALA A 50 -6.35 -10.92 -3.28
CA ALA A 50 -6.14 -12.07 -2.41
C ALA A 50 -5.25 -13.13 -3.07
N GLY A 51 -4.16 -13.48 -2.39
CA GLY A 51 -3.16 -14.45 -2.82
C GLY A 51 -2.45 -14.11 -4.13
N THR A 52 -2.45 -12.84 -4.58
CA THR A 52 -1.78 -12.42 -5.83
C THR A 52 -0.58 -11.51 -5.62
N LEU A 53 -0.45 -10.90 -4.44
CA LEU A 53 0.52 -9.85 -4.15
C LEU A 53 1.68 -10.32 -3.28
N GLY A 54 1.45 -11.26 -2.34
CA GLY A 54 2.45 -11.62 -1.32
C GLY A 54 3.81 -12.07 -1.88
N LYS A 55 3.79 -12.96 -2.90
CA LYS A 55 5.03 -13.36 -3.59
C LYS A 55 5.67 -12.20 -4.37
N ARG A 56 4.86 -11.35 -5.00
CA ARG A 56 5.34 -10.23 -5.83
C ARG A 56 6.12 -9.24 -5.00
N VAL A 57 5.60 -8.84 -3.83
CA VAL A 57 6.26 -7.85 -2.95
C VAL A 57 7.55 -8.35 -2.31
N GLY A 58 7.91 -9.64 -2.49
CA GLY A 58 9.17 -10.22 -2.03
C GLY A 58 10.40 -9.80 -2.84
N SER A 59 10.24 -9.22 -4.04
CA SER A 59 11.36 -8.72 -4.86
C SER A 59 11.50 -7.20 -4.78
N PRO A 60 12.68 -6.61 -5.04
CA PRO A 60 12.84 -5.15 -5.08
C PRO A 60 11.91 -4.46 -6.08
N VAL A 61 11.66 -5.11 -7.22
CA VAL A 61 10.76 -4.58 -8.27
C VAL A 61 9.31 -4.65 -7.82
N GLY A 62 8.89 -5.78 -7.26
CA GLY A 62 7.53 -5.94 -6.79
C GLY A 62 7.22 -5.10 -5.56
N ARG A 63 8.22 -4.84 -4.71
CA ARG A 63 8.13 -3.90 -3.60
C ARG A 63 7.77 -2.49 -4.09
N LYS A 64 8.22 -2.09 -5.28
CA LYS A 64 7.83 -0.81 -5.92
C LYS A 64 6.51 -0.88 -6.69
N TYR A 65 6.22 -2.03 -7.31
CA TYR A 65 5.09 -2.19 -8.21
C TYR A 65 3.74 -1.95 -7.53
N VAL A 66 3.46 -2.62 -6.41
CA VAL A 66 2.15 -2.52 -5.73
C VAL A 66 1.88 -1.08 -5.23
N PRO A 67 2.80 -0.40 -4.51
CA PRO A 67 2.64 1.01 -4.19
C PRO A 67 2.55 1.92 -5.41
N GLY A 68 3.30 1.62 -6.48
CA GLY A 68 3.29 2.39 -7.72
C GLY A 68 1.90 2.43 -8.38
N ILE A 69 1.15 1.33 -8.31
CA ILE A 69 -0.22 1.24 -8.84
C ILE A 69 -1.16 2.19 -8.10
N VAL A 70 -1.13 2.25 -6.77
CA VAL A 70 -2.01 3.16 -6.02
C VAL A 70 -1.60 4.64 -6.16
N ILE A 71 -0.31 4.90 -6.37
CA ILE A 71 0.23 6.26 -6.57
C ILE A 71 -0.11 6.83 -7.96
N ALA A 72 0.03 6.03 -9.02
CA ALA A 72 -0.09 6.52 -10.39
C ALA A 72 -1.36 6.05 -11.11
N GLY A 73 -2.07 5.07 -10.55
CA GLY A 73 -3.17 4.37 -11.23
C GLY A 73 -2.67 3.43 -12.33
N LEU A 74 -3.58 2.63 -12.87
CA LEU A 74 -3.29 1.77 -14.02
C LEU A 74 -4.55 1.61 -14.88
N ALA A 75 -4.41 1.76 -16.18
CA ALA A 75 -5.51 1.57 -17.13
C ALA A 75 -5.19 0.47 -18.14
N GLY A 76 -6.20 -0.03 -18.85
CA GLY A 76 -6.04 -0.90 -20.00
C GLY A 76 -5.88 -2.39 -19.67
N LYS A 77 -5.55 -3.16 -20.71
CA LYS A 77 -5.53 -4.63 -20.64
C LYS A 77 -4.44 -5.15 -19.69
N MET A 78 -4.81 -6.06 -18.81
CA MET A 78 -3.93 -6.88 -17.98
C MET A 78 -4.53 -8.25 -17.74
N GLU A 79 -3.72 -9.24 -17.41
CA GLU A 79 -4.20 -10.56 -16.98
C GLU A 79 -4.04 -10.71 -15.45
N SER A 80 -4.84 -11.51 -14.78
CA SER A 80 -4.59 -11.95 -13.40
C SER A 80 -5.30 -13.27 -13.17
N LYS A 81 -4.57 -14.29 -12.69
CA LYS A 81 -5.08 -15.66 -12.50
C LYS A 81 -5.82 -16.21 -13.74
N GLY A 82 -5.26 -16.00 -14.94
CA GLY A 82 -5.85 -16.47 -16.20
C GLY A 82 -7.03 -15.66 -16.72
N VAL A 83 -7.45 -14.60 -16.03
CA VAL A 83 -8.56 -13.73 -16.42
C VAL A 83 -8.04 -12.41 -16.95
N VAL A 84 -8.54 -11.97 -18.10
CA VAL A 84 -8.22 -10.67 -18.69
C VAL A 84 -9.13 -9.59 -18.09
N TYR A 85 -8.52 -8.51 -17.63
CA TYR A 85 -9.17 -7.29 -17.18
C TYR A 85 -8.80 -6.16 -18.13
N ASN A 86 -9.75 -5.26 -18.40
CA ASN A 86 -9.51 -4.08 -19.22
C ASN A 86 -10.30 -2.90 -18.64
N GLY A 87 -9.77 -2.34 -17.55
CA GLY A 87 -10.43 -1.31 -16.78
C GLY A 87 -9.50 -0.14 -16.47
N ILE A 88 -9.93 0.71 -15.54
CA ILE A 88 -9.16 1.83 -15.02
C ILE A 88 -9.17 1.71 -13.50
N MET A 89 -7.99 1.54 -12.90
CA MET A 89 -7.76 1.75 -11.49
C MET A 89 -7.29 3.20 -11.31
N PRO A 90 -8.06 4.06 -10.61
CA PRO A 90 -7.66 5.44 -10.37
C PRO A 90 -6.39 5.51 -9.51
N ASN A 91 -5.71 6.66 -9.56
CA ASN A 91 -4.73 7.00 -8.54
C ASN A 91 -5.43 7.50 -7.27
N TRP A 92 -4.76 7.38 -6.14
CA TRP A 92 -5.30 7.72 -4.83
C TRP A 92 -4.56 8.90 -4.19
N GLN A 93 -4.44 10.00 -4.95
CA GLN A 93 -3.68 11.20 -4.54
C GLN A 93 -4.26 11.94 -3.33
N GLN A 94 -5.53 11.70 -2.99
CA GLN A 94 -6.16 12.29 -1.80
C GLN A 94 -5.62 11.73 -0.49
N PHE A 95 -5.00 10.55 -0.50
CA PHE A 95 -4.41 9.94 0.70
C PHE A 95 -2.94 10.34 0.86
N SER A 96 -2.53 10.56 2.09
CA SER A 96 -1.13 10.71 2.49
C SER A 96 -0.33 9.44 2.22
N ASP A 97 0.99 9.57 2.21
CA ASP A 97 1.89 8.44 2.01
C ASP A 97 1.77 7.39 3.14
N ALA A 98 1.47 7.83 4.37
CA ALA A 98 1.23 6.94 5.50
C ALA A 98 -0.10 6.18 5.39
N GLU A 99 -1.17 6.84 4.92
CA GLU A 99 -2.47 6.20 4.66
C GLU A 99 -2.35 5.15 3.54
N LEU A 100 -1.61 5.45 2.47
CA LEU A 100 -1.37 4.49 1.39
C LEU A 100 -0.50 3.31 1.84
N ALA A 101 0.52 3.55 2.67
CA ALA A 101 1.27 2.46 3.30
C ALA A 101 0.37 1.59 4.18
N GLY A 102 -0.49 2.20 5.00
CA GLY A 102 -1.44 1.52 5.87
C GLY A 102 -2.39 0.59 5.10
N VAL A 103 -3.04 1.08 4.04
CA VAL A 103 -3.98 0.26 3.24
C VAL A 103 -3.28 -0.88 2.50
N ILE A 104 -2.07 -0.67 1.96
CA ILE A 104 -1.32 -1.76 1.31
C ILE A 104 -0.87 -2.80 2.35
N ASN A 105 -0.42 -2.37 3.53
CA ASN A 105 -0.10 -3.30 4.62
C ASN A 105 -1.32 -4.11 5.07
N TYR A 106 -2.50 -3.47 5.16
CA TYR A 106 -3.76 -4.18 5.43
C TYR A 106 -4.05 -5.23 4.34
N VAL A 107 -4.00 -4.88 3.06
CA VAL A 107 -4.24 -5.82 1.95
C VAL A 107 -3.28 -7.01 1.99
N LEU A 108 -2.02 -6.78 2.33
CA LEU A 108 -1.02 -7.84 2.41
C LEU A 108 -1.25 -8.77 3.59
N THR A 109 -1.53 -8.21 4.77
CA THR A 109 -1.74 -9.00 5.99
C THR A 109 -3.10 -9.71 6.00
N ALA A 110 -4.15 -9.07 5.48
CA ALA A 110 -5.49 -9.65 5.45
C ALA A 110 -5.66 -10.73 4.37
N PHE A 111 -5.04 -10.52 3.20
CA PHE A 111 -5.36 -11.34 2.01
C PHE A 111 -4.17 -12.07 1.39
N ASN A 112 -2.95 -11.83 1.86
CA ASN A 112 -1.72 -12.40 1.26
C ASN A 112 -0.72 -12.96 2.29
N ALA A 113 -1.12 -13.10 3.55
CA ALA A 113 -0.21 -13.47 4.63
C ALA A 113 0.49 -14.82 4.40
N ALA A 114 -0.20 -15.77 3.77
CA ALA A 114 0.35 -17.09 3.46
C ALA A 114 1.45 -17.05 2.37
N GLU A 115 1.45 -16.00 1.54
CA GLU A 115 2.37 -15.83 0.42
C GLU A 115 3.53 -14.87 0.72
N LEU A 116 3.51 -14.17 1.85
CA LEU A 116 4.56 -13.23 2.23
C LEU A 116 5.87 -13.97 2.51
N ALA A 117 6.96 -13.44 1.97
CA ALA A 117 8.30 -13.96 2.22
C ALA A 117 8.67 -13.84 3.70
N ALA A 118 9.45 -14.81 4.20
CA ALA A 118 10.05 -14.71 5.52
C ALA A 118 10.90 -13.43 5.62
N GLY A 119 10.65 -12.61 6.64
CA GLY A 119 11.31 -11.32 6.80
C GLY A 119 10.69 -10.17 6.00
N HIS A 120 9.48 -10.33 5.45
CA HIS A 120 8.72 -9.20 4.90
C HIS A 120 8.61 -8.09 5.94
N THR A 121 9.14 -6.91 5.59
CA THR A 121 8.94 -5.69 6.37
C THR A 121 7.71 -4.95 5.85
N PRO A 122 6.84 -4.45 6.76
CA PRO A 122 5.74 -3.57 6.37
C PRO A 122 6.24 -2.40 5.53
N TYR A 123 5.35 -1.87 4.70
CA TYR A 123 5.61 -0.66 3.95
C TYR A 123 5.62 0.57 4.86
N GLU A 124 6.52 1.48 4.56
CA GLU A 124 6.65 2.77 5.23
C GLU A 124 6.28 3.94 4.31
N ALA A 125 5.82 5.05 4.91
CA ALA A 125 5.43 6.26 4.17
C ALA A 125 6.54 6.78 3.23
N ALA A 126 7.81 6.61 3.61
CA ALA A 126 8.95 7.04 2.80
C ALA A 126 9.01 6.35 1.42
N GLU A 127 8.57 5.08 1.32
CA GLU A 127 8.56 4.34 0.07
C GLU A 127 7.52 4.92 -0.91
N PHE A 128 6.37 5.34 -0.38
CA PHE A 128 5.31 6.01 -1.14
C PHE A 128 5.72 7.42 -1.55
N ALA A 129 6.34 8.18 -0.64
CA ALA A 129 6.83 9.52 -0.93
C ALA A 129 7.85 9.52 -2.08
N ALA A 130 8.78 8.55 -2.08
CA ALA A 130 9.75 8.38 -3.16
C ALA A 130 9.07 8.07 -4.51
N LEU A 131 8.07 7.19 -4.51
CA LEU A 131 7.30 6.86 -5.72
C LEU A 131 6.43 8.03 -6.19
N ARG A 132 5.86 8.81 -5.27
CA ARG A 132 5.06 10.00 -5.55
C ARG A 132 5.90 11.11 -6.17
N ALA A 133 7.15 11.27 -5.74
CA ALA A 133 8.09 12.20 -6.35
C ALA A 133 8.45 11.77 -7.78
N LYS A 134 8.63 10.45 -8.01
CA LYS A 134 8.94 9.90 -9.34
C LYS A 134 7.73 9.89 -10.29
N LYS A 135 6.53 9.62 -9.78
CA LYS A 135 5.28 9.36 -10.53
C LYS A 135 5.48 8.33 -11.66
N PRO A 136 5.59 7.03 -11.34
CA PRO A 136 5.83 6.00 -12.36
C PRO A 136 4.75 6.03 -13.44
N THR A 137 5.16 5.91 -14.69
CA THR A 137 4.25 5.86 -15.83
C THR A 137 3.57 4.49 -15.92
N GLY A 138 2.41 4.43 -16.59
CA GLY A 138 1.77 3.15 -16.90
C GLY A 138 2.68 2.19 -17.70
N LYS A 139 3.64 2.72 -18.48
CA LYS A 139 4.64 1.90 -19.17
C LYS A 139 5.61 1.24 -18.18
N GLU A 140 6.13 2.01 -17.23
CA GLU A 140 7.01 1.49 -16.17
C GLU A 140 6.29 0.48 -15.28
N LEU A 141 5.05 0.75 -14.88
CA LEU A 141 4.27 -0.18 -14.06
C LEU A 141 4.05 -1.52 -14.77
N ARG A 142 3.79 -1.51 -16.09
CA ARG A 142 3.66 -2.74 -16.88
C ARG A 142 4.98 -3.47 -17.06
N ALA A 143 6.08 -2.74 -17.24
CA ALA A 143 7.41 -3.33 -17.28
C ALA A 143 7.72 -4.04 -15.96
N TRP A 144 7.53 -3.38 -14.82
CA TRP A 144 7.70 -3.99 -13.50
C TRP A 144 6.79 -5.19 -13.30
N ARG A 145 5.53 -5.12 -13.75
CA ARG A 145 4.59 -6.26 -13.67
C ARG A 145 5.12 -7.48 -14.43
N SER A 146 5.66 -7.27 -15.63
CA SER A 146 6.20 -8.34 -16.48
C SER A 146 7.40 -9.06 -15.87
N GLU A 147 8.15 -8.39 -14.97
CA GLU A 147 9.26 -9.00 -14.22
C GLU A 147 8.79 -9.85 -13.03
N LEU A 148 7.48 -9.84 -12.72
CA LEU A 148 6.87 -10.47 -11.55
C LEU A 148 5.91 -11.61 -11.92
N GLU A 149 5.84 -11.98 -13.19
CA GLU A 149 5.11 -13.15 -13.70
C GLU A 149 6.08 -14.32 -13.90
#